data_AF-A0A7C1CEC7-F1
#
_entry.id   AF-A0A7C1CEC7-F1
#
_cell.length_a   1.000
_cell.length_b   1.000
_cell.length_c   1.000
_cell.angle_alpha   90.00
_cell.angle_beta   90.00
_cell.angle_gamma   90.00
#
_symmetry.space_group_name_H-M   'P 1'
#
loop_
_entity.id
_entity.type
_entity.pdbx_description
1 polymer ?
#
loop_
_entity_poly.entity_id
_entity_poly.type
_entity_poly.pdbx_seq_one_letter_code
_entity_poly.pdbx_strand_id
1 'polypeptide(L)'
;MSMDNNFDRLDAVLRLEDEPDRVPFYDLFADPEVIEAVTGKQLPTALTYEQIKMTVEAGRHLKIFRILRRIFEIQVDFYSKLGYDYVVLTLPSPFPRENVILAEDTAPLRRYKRVWQDENRGAIESREDFEKYPWPDISEIDDVLMLLLNALKQNLPKI
;
A
#
# COMPACT_ATOMS: atom_id res chain seq x y z
N MET A 1 22.41 2.86 22.13
CA MET A 1 22.48 1.86 21.04
C MET A 1 21.96 2.55 19.80
N SER A 2 22.73 2.58 18.71
CA SER A 2 22.19 3.00 17.41
C SER A 2 21.08 2.02 17.04
N MET A 3 19.88 2.50 16.72
CA MET A 3 18.81 1.67 16.16
C MET A 3 19.04 1.58 14.65
N ASP A 4 20.14 0.93 14.25
CA ASP A 4 20.39 0.70 12.84
C ASP A 4 19.38 -0.34 12.34
N ASN A 5 18.74 -0.04 11.21
CA ASN A 5 17.83 -0.94 10.54
C ASN A 5 18.59 -2.18 10.02
N ASN A 6 17.97 -3.35 10.16
CA ASN A 6 18.44 -4.57 9.52
C ASN A 6 17.28 -5.17 8.72
N PHE A 7 17.32 -4.98 7.40
CA PHE A 7 16.28 -5.45 6.49
C PHE A 7 16.20 -6.98 6.36
N ASP A 8 17.22 -7.71 6.81
CA ASP A 8 17.24 -9.17 6.80
C ASP A 8 16.57 -9.75 8.07
N ARG A 9 16.46 -8.95 9.14
CA ARG A 9 15.96 -9.41 10.44
C ARG A 9 14.52 -9.91 10.35
N LEU A 10 13.65 -9.20 9.65
CA LEU A 10 12.25 -9.61 9.50
C LEU A 10 12.14 -10.90 8.68
N ASP A 11 12.89 -11.04 7.59
CA ASP A 11 12.88 -12.26 6.76
C ASP A 11 13.38 -13.49 7.54
N ALA A 12 14.50 -13.37 8.26
CA ALA A 12 15.04 -14.45 9.09
C ALA A 12 14.05 -14.91 10.18
N VAL A 13 13.38 -13.96 10.85
CA VAL A 13 12.35 -14.26 11.85
C VAL A 13 11.13 -14.94 11.23
N LEU A 14 10.66 -14.47 10.07
CA LEU A 14 9.53 -15.09 9.36
C LEU A 14 9.87 -16.49 8.86
N ARG A 15 11.13 -16.78 8.56
CA ARG A 15 11.63 -18.10 8.16
C ARG A 15 12.02 -19.02 9.33
N LEU A 16 12.04 -18.50 10.55
CA LEU A 16 12.51 -19.20 11.75
C LEU A 16 13.97 -19.68 11.64
N GLU A 17 14.82 -18.92 10.94
CA GLU A 17 16.20 -19.31 10.64
C GLU A 17 17.18 -18.95 11.77
N ASP A 18 16.95 -17.83 12.47
CA ASP A 18 17.83 -17.33 13.52
C ASP A 18 17.03 -16.74 14.71
N GLU A 19 17.67 -16.70 15.88
CA GLU A 19 17.19 -15.89 17.01
C GLU A 19 17.59 -14.43 16.77
N PRO A 20 16.63 -13.48 16.72
CA PRO A 20 16.96 -12.11 16.40
C PRO A 20 17.58 -11.40 17.62
N ASP A 21 18.51 -10.49 17.37
CA ASP A 21 19.14 -9.63 18.39
C ASP A 21 18.12 -8.72 19.12
N ARG A 22 16.98 -8.44 18.48
CA ARG A 22 15.78 -7.82 19.05
C ARG A 22 14.54 -8.22 18.24
N VAL A 23 13.34 -8.01 18.78
CA VAL A 23 12.11 -8.13 17.98
C VAL A 23 12.19 -7.20 16.76
N PRO A 24 11.96 -7.67 15.52
CA PRO A 24 11.94 -6.81 14.34
C PRO A 24 10.96 -5.66 14.54
N PHE A 25 11.40 -4.43 14.25
CA PHE A 25 10.49 -3.31 14.38
C PHE A 25 9.49 -3.33 13.21
N TYR A 26 8.25 -3.73 13.50
CA TYR A 26 7.16 -3.98 12.56
C TYR A 26 5.87 -3.21 12.91
N ASP A 27 5.22 -2.68 11.87
CA ASP A 27 3.86 -2.11 11.86
C ASP A 27 3.19 -2.40 10.49
N LEU A 28 1.86 -2.38 10.41
CA LEU A 28 1.19 -2.66 9.13
C LEU A 28 1.38 -1.52 8.12
N PHE A 29 1.14 -0.28 8.56
CA PHE A 29 1.47 0.96 7.83
C PHE A 29 1.30 2.18 8.75
N ALA A 30 2.03 3.25 8.44
CA ALA A 30 1.79 4.56 9.05
C ALA A 30 0.79 5.39 8.24
N ASP A 31 -0.03 6.19 8.94
CA ASP A 31 -0.94 7.15 8.30
C ASP A 31 -0.14 8.20 7.49
N PRO A 32 -0.66 8.66 6.33
CA PRO A 32 0.01 9.67 5.51
C PRO A 32 0.42 10.91 6.30
N GLU A 33 -0.44 11.39 7.19
CA GLU A 33 -0.21 12.60 7.98
C GLU A 33 0.96 12.44 8.96
N VAL A 34 1.19 11.21 9.47
CA VAL A 34 2.35 10.88 10.31
C VAL A 34 3.62 10.83 9.47
N ILE A 35 3.54 10.22 8.29
CA ILE A 35 4.67 10.15 7.34
C ILE A 35 5.10 11.57 6.94
N GLU A 36 4.15 12.43 6.56
CA GLU A 36 4.41 13.82 6.18
C GLU A 36 5.02 14.62 7.34
N ALA A 37 4.50 14.45 8.57
CA ALA A 37 5.03 15.15 9.75
C ALA A 37 6.47 14.74 10.10
N VAL A 38 6.80 13.45 10.01
CA VAL A 38 8.14 12.93 10.35
C VAL A 38 9.18 13.23 9.26
N THR A 39 8.77 13.20 7.99
CA THR A 39 9.67 13.43 6.84
C THR A 39 9.74 14.90 6.42
N GLY A 40 8.73 15.71 6.75
CA GLY A 40 8.58 17.07 6.23
C GLY A 40 8.24 17.13 4.74
N LYS A 41 7.85 16.01 4.13
CA LYS A 41 7.56 15.89 2.69
C LYS A 41 6.10 15.56 2.48
N GLN A 42 5.43 16.31 1.61
CA GLN A 42 4.04 16.04 1.24
C GLN A 42 3.93 14.78 0.37
N LEU A 43 3.01 13.88 0.72
CA LEU A 43 2.70 12.68 -0.03
C LEU A 43 1.73 13.03 -1.19
N PRO A 44 1.97 12.51 -2.40
CA PRO A 44 0.96 12.52 -3.44
C PRO A 44 -0.29 11.73 -3.01
N THR A 45 -1.46 12.10 -3.54
CA THR A 45 -2.69 11.33 -3.36
C THR A 45 -2.50 9.89 -3.81
N ALA A 46 -2.88 8.94 -2.96
CA ALA A 46 -2.84 7.52 -3.28
C ALA A 46 -3.74 7.19 -4.48
N LEU A 47 -3.27 6.28 -5.32
CA LEU A 47 -3.98 5.83 -6.52
C LEU A 47 -4.84 4.61 -6.19
N THR A 48 -6.04 4.53 -6.77
CA THR A 48 -6.87 3.33 -6.69
C THR A 48 -6.35 2.24 -7.61
N TYR A 49 -6.74 0.98 -7.37
CA TYR A 49 -6.44 -0.13 -8.28
C TYR A 49 -6.85 0.22 -9.72
N GLU A 50 -8.07 0.69 -9.91
CA GLU A 50 -8.63 1.05 -11.22
C GLU A 50 -7.80 2.13 -11.93
N GLN A 51 -7.36 3.16 -11.22
CA GLN A 51 -6.52 4.22 -11.80
C GLN A 51 -5.16 3.69 -12.29
N ILE A 52 -4.58 2.73 -11.55
CA ILE A 52 -3.33 2.09 -11.93
C ILE A 52 -3.58 1.17 -13.13
N LYS A 53 -4.60 0.29 -13.06
CA LYS A 53 -5.01 -0.62 -14.13
C LYS A 53 -5.24 0.12 -15.45
N MET A 54 -6.11 1.14 -15.47
CA MET A 54 -6.38 1.92 -16.69
C MET A 54 -5.12 2.54 -17.31
N THR A 55 -4.15 2.90 -16.48
CA THR A 55 -2.89 3.48 -16.97
C THR A 55 -1.94 2.43 -17.51
N VAL A 56 -1.93 1.24 -16.91
CA VAL A 56 -1.24 0.04 -17.38
C VAL A 56 -1.79 -0.40 -18.74
N GLU A 57 -3.09 -0.44 -18.92
CA GLU A 57 -3.70 -0.79 -20.22
C GLU A 57 -3.44 0.27 -21.29
N ALA A 58 -3.40 1.54 -20.91
CA ALA A 58 -3.21 2.64 -21.85
C ALA A 58 -1.75 2.86 -22.29
N GLY A 59 -0.79 2.05 -21.85
CA GLY A 59 0.65 2.23 -22.16
C GLY A 59 1.25 3.53 -21.61
N ARG A 60 0.57 4.23 -20.69
CA ARG A 60 0.87 5.61 -20.25
C ARG A 60 1.54 5.66 -18.86
N HIS A 61 2.45 4.72 -18.57
CA HIS A 61 2.96 4.51 -17.21
C HIS A 61 3.85 5.63 -16.69
N LEU A 62 4.48 6.46 -17.54
CA LEU A 62 5.51 7.41 -17.09
C LEU A 62 5.03 8.44 -16.05
N LYS A 63 3.75 8.86 -16.09
CA LYS A 63 3.21 9.81 -15.10
C LYS A 63 2.94 9.10 -13.77
N ILE A 64 2.24 7.97 -13.80
CA ILE A 64 1.93 7.19 -12.60
C ILE A 64 3.20 6.65 -11.95
N PHE A 65 4.13 6.14 -12.76
CA PHE A 65 5.42 5.65 -12.27
C PHE A 65 6.19 6.74 -11.51
N ARG A 66 6.16 7.99 -11.98
CA ARG A 66 6.75 9.12 -11.24
C ARG A 66 6.04 9.41 -9.91
N ILE A 67 4.70 9.33 -9.88
CA ILE A 67 3.91 9.50 -8.64
C ILE A 67 4.26 8.38 -7.65
N LEU A 68 4.20 7.12 -8.09
CA LEU A 68 4.54 5.95 -7.28
C LEU A 68 5.97 6.04 -6.75
N ARG A 69 6.94 6.40 -7.61
CA ARG A 69 8.32 6.60 -7.17
C ARG A 69 8.43 7.65 -6.09
N ARG A 70 7.72 8.78 -6.21
CA ARG A 70 7.73 9.83 -5.19
C ARG A 70 7.12 9.36 -3.87
N ILE A 71 6.01 8.61 -3.92
CA ILE A 71 5.40 8.00 -2.73
C ILE A 71 6.41 7.08 -2.04
N PHE A 72 7.03 6.16 -2.79
CA PHE A 72 7.97 5.19 -2.23
C PHE A 72 9.26 5.83 -1.73
N GLU A 73 9.77 6.88 -2.39
CA GLU A 73 10.92 7.66 -1.89
C GLU A 73 10.65 8.21 -0.48
N ILE A 74 9.45 8.80 -0.27
CA ILE A 74 9.06 9.38 1.03
C ILE A 74 8.83 8.27 2.07
N GLN A 75 8.21 7.16 1.69
CA GLN A 75 8.01 6.02 2.60
C GLN A 75 9.33 5.39 3.02
N VAL A 76 10.26 5.14 2.09
CA VAL A 76 11.59 4.59 2.41
C VAL A 76 12.34 5.51 3.38
N ASP A 77 12.29 6.83 3.16
CA ASP A 77 12.87 7.82 4.07
C ASP A 77 12.24 7.74 5.48
N PHE A 78 10.91 7.65 5.58
CA PHE A 78 10.20 7.49 6.85
C PHE A 78 10.62 6.22 7.62
N TYR A 79 10.51 5.05 6.98
CA TYR A 79 10.80 3.76 7.62
C TYR A 79 12.29 3.66 8.01
N SER A 80 13.19 4.13 7.14
CA SER A 80 14.63 4.13 7.42
C SER A 80 14.97 5.06 8.59
N LYS A 81 14.40 6.27 8.63
CA LYS A 81 14.65 7.26 9.69
C LYS A 81 14.19 6.79 11.06
N LEU A 82 13.15 5.97 11.13
CA LEU A 82 12.62 5.42 12.38
C LEU A 82 13.23 4.07 12.77
N GLY A 83 14.14 3.51 11.97
CA GLY A 83 14.84 2.26 12.28
C GLY A 83 13.96 1.02 12.12
N TYR A 84 13.00 1.06 11.18
CA TYR A 84 12.19 -0.09 10.78
C TYR A 84 13.03 -1.08 9.97
N ASP A 85 12.75 -2.37 10.17
CA ASP A 85 13.47 -3.47 9.54
C ASP A 85 12.86 -3.92 8.20
N TYR A 86 11.98 -3.10 7.61
CA TYR A 86 11.31 -3.32 6.33
C TYR A 86 10.73 -2.00 5.82
N VAL A 87 10.25 -2.01 4.58
CA VAL A 87 9.44 -0.93 3.99
C VAL A 87 8.14 -1.52 3.45
N VAL A 88 7.05 -0.77 3.54
CA VAL A 88 5.73 -1.24 3.11
C VAL A 88 5.52 -1.05 1.61
N LEU A 89 5.12 -2.12 0.93
CA LEU A 89 4.49 -2.05 -0.39
C LEU A 89 2.98 -2.24 -0.22
N THR A 90 2.22 -1.15 -0.25
CA THR A 90 0.75 -1.24 -0.21
C THR A 90 0.21 -1.70 -1.56
N LEU A 91 -0.52 -2.82 -1.56
CA LEU A 91 -1.18 -3.35 -2.75
C LEU A 91 -2.68 -2.97 -2.71
N PRO A 92 -3.18 -2.19 -3.69
CA PRO A 92 -4.59 -1.88 -3.74
C PRO A 92 -5.38 -3.13 -4.14
N SER A 93 -6.56 -3.32 -3.56
CA SER A 93 -7.40 -4.50 -3.84
C SER A 93 -7.92 -4.47 -5.29
N PRO A 94 -7.78 -5.57 -6.05
CA PRO A 94 -8.34 -5.68 -7.40
C PRO A 94 -9.84 -6.01 -7.39
N PHE A 95 -10.43 -6.22 -6.20
CA PHE A 95 -11.80 -6.67 -6.03
C PHE A 95 -12.71 -5.49 -5.72
N PRO A 96 -13.55 -5.03 -6.66
CA PRO A 96 -14.46 -3.91 -6.40
C PRO A 96 -15.49 -4.27 -5.33
N ARG A 97 -15.76 -3.32 -4.44
CA ARG A 97 -16.77 -3.47 -3.37
C ARG A 97 -17.79 -2.36 -3.49
N GLU A 98 -19.04 -2.74 -3.69
CA GLU A 98 -20.17 -1.81 -3.77
C GLU A 98 -20.94 -1.72 -2.45
N ASN A 99 -20.76 -2.69 -1.54
CA ASN A 99 -21.40 -2.72 -0.24
C ASN A 99 -20.71 -1.79 0.77
N VAL A 100 -20.59 -0.51 0.44
CA VAL A 100 -19.98 0.51 1.28
C VAL A 100 -20.94 1.64 1.61
N ILE A 101 -20.80 2.22 2.79
CA ILE A 101 -21.56 3.38 3.25
C ILE A 101 -20.62 4.58 3.33
N LEU A 102 -20.99 5.67 2.68
CA LEU A 102 -20.28 6.95 2.78
C LEU A 102 -20.90 7.80 3.89
N ALA A 103 -20.08 8.20 4.86
CA ALA A 103 -20.49 9.09 5.94
C ALA A 103 -19.56 10.31 6.04
N GLU A 104 -20.06 11.37 6.68
CA GLU A 104 -19.22 12.50 7.08
C GLU A 104 -18.11 12.03 8.03
N ASP A 105 -16.91 12.59 7.87
CA ASP A 105 -15.82 12.32 8.80
C ASP A 105 -15.94 13.24 10.02
N THR A 106 -16.18 12.65 11.19
CA THR A 106 -16.38 13.40 12.45
C THR A 106 -15.10 13.58 13.25
N ALA A 107 -13.97 13.03 12.77
CA ALA A 107 -12.66 13.19 13.38
C ALA A 107 -12.20 14.66 13.42
N PRO A 108 -11.29 15.06 14.33
CA PRO A 108 -10.71 16.41 14.31
C PRO A 108 -9.95 16.72 13.02
N LEU A 109 -9.23 15.72 12.48
CA LEU A 109 -8.55 15.79 11.18
C LEU A 109 -9.44 15.16 10.11
N ARG A 110 -10.41 15.94 9.62
CA ARG A 110 -11.46 15.45 8.71
C ARG A 110 -10.91 15.16 7.31
N ARG A 111 -11.22 13.98 6.79
CA ARG A 111 -11.18 13.67 5.36
C ARG A 111 -12.54 13.97 4.72
N TYR A 112 -12.60 14.01 3.37
CA TYR A 112 -13.82 14.41 2.66
C TYR A 112 -15.05 13.52 2.99
N LYS A 113 -14.89 12.20 2.88
CA LYS A 113 -15.88 11.19 3.28
C LYS A 113 -15.15 10.00 3.87
N ARG A 114 -15.75 9.37 4.88
CA ARG A 114 -15.30 8.08 5.40
C ARG A 114 -16.10 6.97 4.73
N VAL A 115 -15.38 5.97 4.24
CA VAL A 115 -15.95 4.76 3.65
C VAL A 115 -16.04 3.71 4.74
N TRP A 116 -17.25 3.22 5.00
CA TRP A 116 -17.51 2.13 5.95
C TRP A 116 -17.97 0.89 5.19
N GLN A 117 -17.59 -0.28 5.69
CA GLN A 117 -18.15 -1.54 5.21
C GLN A 117 -19.62 -1.61 5.65
N ASP A 118 -20.54 -1.84 4.70
CA ASP A 118 -21.91 -2.19 5.06
C ASP A 118 -21.91 -3.65 5.54
N GLU A 119 -22.26 -3.87 6.81
CA GLU A 119 -22.30 -5.21 7.42
C GLU A 119 -23.68 -5.87 7.28
N ASN A 120 -24.69 -5.17 6.76
CA ASN A 120 -26.03 -5.74 6.55
C ASN A 120 -26.17 -6.43 5.19
N ARG A 121 -25.19 -6.28 4.30
CA ARG A 121 -25.17 -6.92 2.99
C ARG A 121 -23.76 -7.22 2.49
N GLY A 122 -23.61 -8.31 1.76
CA GLY A 122 -22.38 -8.71 1.09
C GLY A 122 -22.18 -7.98 -0.25
N ALA A 123 -20.95 -8.01 -0.76
CA ALA A 123 -20.67 -7.63 -2.15
C ALA A 123 -21.17 -8.69 -3.15
N ILE A 124 -21.28 -9.94 -2.70
CA ILE A 124 -21.79 -11.11 -3.43
C ILE A 124 -22.69 -11.86 -2.45
N GLU A 125 -24.00 -11.89 -2.70
CA GLU A 125 -24.97 -12.50 -1.76
C GLU A 125 -25.67 -13.72 -2.36
N SER A 126 -25.63 -13.85 -3.68
CA SER A 126 -26.25 -14.93 -4.43
C SER A 126 -25.30 -15.53 -5.47
N ARG A 127 -25.72 -16.67 -6.05
CA ARG A 127 -25.04 -17.26 -7.22
C ARG A 127 -25.05 -16.30 -8.41
N GLU A 128 -26.13 -15.57 -8.62
CA GLU A 128 -26.23 -14.63 -9.76
C GLU A 128 -25.24 -13.48 -9.62
N ASP A 129 -25.04 -12.95 -8.41
CA ASP A 129 -24.02 -11.92 -8.15
C ASP A 129 -22.63 -12.46 -8.44
N PHE A 130 -22.34 -13.69 -8.02
CA PHE A 130 -21.05 -14.34 -8.26
C PHE A 130 -20.72 -14.45 -9.75
N GLU A 131 -21.69 -14.87 -10.57
CA GLU A 131 -21.49 -15.01 -12.02
C GLU A 131 -21.37 -13.65 -12.74
N LYS A 132 -21.97 -12.58 -12.20
CA LYS A 132 -21.89 -11.22 -12.77
C LYS A 132 -20.71 -10.41 -12.24
N TYR A 133 -20.12 -10.83 -11.13
CA TYR A 133 -19.07 -10.08 -10.46
C TYR A 133 -17.87 -9.88 -11.42
N PRO A 134 -17.31 -8.67 -11.52
CA PRO A 134 -16.20 -8.37 -12.42
C PRO A 134 -14.88 -8.92 -11.85
N TRP A 135 -14.72 -10.23 -11.92
CA TRP A 135 -13.49 -10.90 -11.49
C TRP A 135 -12.29 -10.36 -12.29
N PRO A 136 -11.23 -9.89 -11.64
CA PRO A 136 -10.03 -9.42 -12.33
C PRO A 136 -9.34 -10.58 -13.05
N ASP A 137 -8.79 -10.32 -14.23
CA ASP A 137 -7.93 -11.28 -14.91
C ASP A 137 -6.56 -11.35 -14.22
N ILE A 138 -5.93 -12.53 -14.20
CA ILE A 138 -4.64 -12.73 -13.53
C ILE A 138 -3.56 -11.85 -14.15
N SER A 139 -3.54 -11.70 -15.47
CA SER A 139 -2.54 -10.86 -16.15
C SER A 139 -2.70 -9.38 -15.80
N GLU A 140 -3.93 -8.91 -15.60
CA GLU A 140 -4.20 -7.53 -15.18
C GLU A 140 -3.64 -7.27 -13.77
N ILE A 141 -3.81 -8.24 -12.86
CA ILE A 141 -3.24 -8.18 -11.52
C ILE A 141 -1.71 -8.14 -11.61
N ASP A 142 -1.12 -9.06 -12.37
CA ASP A 142 0.33 -9.16 -12.52
C ASP A 142 0.94 -7.86 -13.07
N ASP A 143 0.33 -7.25 -14.08
CA ASP A 143 0.83 -6.01 -14.66
C ASP A 143 0.80 -4.84 -13.64
N VAL A 144 -0.28 -4.73 -12.85
CA VAL A 144 -0.39 -3.74 -11.78
C VAL A 144 0.66 -3.98 -10.69
N LEU A 145 0.82 -5.23 -10.24
CA LEU A 145 1.81 -5.61 -9.23
C LEU A 145 3.24 -5.34 -9.72
N MET A 146 3.54 -5.69 -10.96
CA MET A 146 4.86 -5.47 -11.55
C MET A 146 5.20 -3.99 -11.67
N LEU A 147 4.24 -3.14 -12.02
CA LEU A 147 4.44 -1.69 -12.04
C LEU A 147 4.78 -1.15 -10.64
N LEU A 148 4.02 -1.57 -9.62
CA LEU A 148 4.23 -1.17 -8.22
C LEU A 148 5.60 -1.64 -7.70
N LEU A 149 5.92 -2.92 -7.91
CA LEU A 149 7.18 -3.53 -7.49
C LEU A 149 8.38 -2.85 -8.16
N ASN A 150 8.30 -2.59 -9.47
CA ASN A 150 9.36 -1.92 -10.20
C ASN A 150 9.55 -0.47 -9.74
N ALA A 151 8.47 0.22 -9.37
CA ALA A 151 8.56 1.57 -8.84
C ALA A 151 9.19 1.58 -7.43
N LEU A 152 8.85 0.64 -6.55
CA LEU A 152 9.45 0.52 -5.22
C LEU A 152 10.94 0.16 -5.31
N LYS A 153 11.30 -0.83 -6.13
CA LYS A 153 12.69 -1.30 -6.30
C LYS A 153 13.68 -0.18 -6.63
N GLN A 154 13.23 0.85 -7.37
CA GLN A 154 14.06 2.00 -7.74
C GLN A 154 14.34 2.98 -6.58
N ASN A 155 13.68 2.80 -5.43
CA ASN A 155 13.80 3.64 -4.24
C ASN A 155 14.36 2.90 -3.03
N LEU A 156 14.49 1.57 -3.10
CA LEU A 156 15.05 0.80 -1.99
C LEU A 156 16.51 1.24 -1.72
N PRO A 157 16.93 1.26 -0.44
CA PRO A 157 18.33 1.50 -0.11
C PRO A 157 19.23 0.52 -0.86
N LYS A 158 20.36 1.00 -1.37
CA LYS A 158 21.40 0.11 -1.88
C LYS A 158 22.08 -0.52 -0.68
N ILE A 159 21.90 -1.83 -0.51
CA ILE A 159 22.63 -2.66 0.45
C ILE A 159 24.03 -2.92 -0.12
#